data_AF-A0A497GM66-F1
#
_entry.id   AF-A0A497GM66-F1
#
_cell.length_a   1.000
_cell.length_b   1.000
_cell.length_c   1.000
_cell.angle_alpha   90.00
_cell.angle_beta   90.00
_cell.angle_gamma   90.00
#
_symmetry.space_group_name_H-M   'P 1'
#
loop_
_entity.id
_entity.type
_entity.pdbx_description
1 polymer ?
#
loop_
_entity_poly.entity_id
_entity_poly.type
_entity_poly.pdbx_seq_one_letter_code
_entity_poly.pdbx_strand_id
1 'polypeptide(L)'
;MVFGILVTTLPYVPGCKIKKILGLVYGMTVRTRGMGGRIVASIQQLFGGEVTAYTDEVVKARLECIKRMVDMAKEMGANAVIGVDFETSDLLQGMATLFAAYGTAVVIERKEGEHVDIELKDEEIYFMTREKREELSIDQMYEKLLSIYSTAYGTKGRLVLEKDIEKLMKKDKLSREDAIRELYKKYT
;
A
#
# COMPACT_ATOMS: atom_id res chain seq x y z
N MET A 1 4.91 -16.53 9.29
CA MET A 1 3.51 -16.02 9.38
C MET A 1 3.58 -14.57 9.79
N VAL A 2 3.31 -13.64 8.86
CA VAL A 2 3.40 -12.18 9.09
C VAL A 2 2.60 -11.73 10.31
N PHE A 3 1.44 -12.35 10.53
CA PHE A 3 0.48 -11.94 11.56
C PHE A 3 0.52 -12.81 12.82
N GLY A 4 1.28 -13.91 12.85
CA GLY A 4 1.35 -14.84 13.99
C GLY A 4 0.11 -15.69 14.25
N ILE A 5 -0.97 -15.51 13.48
CA ILE A 5 -2.16 -16.37 13.43
C ILE A 5 -2.60 -16.51 11.97
N LEU A 6 -3.42 -17.52 11.66
CA LEU A 6 -3.96 -17.70 10.31
C LEU A 6 -5.00 -16.61 10.01
N VAL A 7 -4.90 -15.97 8.85
CA VAL A 7 -5.85 -14.96 8.37
C VAL A 7 -6.27 -15.37 6.97
N THR A 8 -7.57 -15.56 6.74
CA THR A 8 -8.06 -16.04 5.44
C THR A 8 -9.40 -15.44 5.07
N THR A 9 -9.60 -15.24 3.76
CA THR A 9 -10.89 -14.87 3.18
C THR A 9 -11.85 -16.07 3.09
N LEU A 10 -11.36 -17.30 3.27
CA LEU A 10 -12.22 -18.48 3.29
C LEU A 10 -13.14 -18.47 4.51
N PRO A 11 -14.41 -18.91 4.36
CA PRO A 11 -15.35 -18.99 5.48
C PRO A 11 -15.06 -20.15 6.44
N TYR A 12 -14.14 -21.06 6.08
CA TYR A 12 -13.61 -22.12 6.92
C TYR A 12 -12.21 -22.53 6.44
N VAL A 13 -11.47 -23.26 7.28
CA VAL A 13 -10.13 -23.74 6.95
C VAL A 13 -10.21 -25.24 6.68
N PRO A 14 -9.92 -25.71 5.44
CA PRO A 14 -9.88 -27.13 5.13
C PRO A 14 -8.94 -27.90 6.06
N GLY A 15 -9.29 -29.14 6.43
CA GLY A 15 -8.50 -29.94 7.37
C GLY A 15 -8.59 -29.47 8.83
N CYS A 16 -9.38 -28.43 9.15
CA CYS A 16 -9.55 -27.91 10.50
C CYS A 16 -11.02 -27.93 10.94
N LYS A 17 -11.25 -27.96 12.26
CA LYS A 17 -12.56 -27.82 12.93
C LYS A 17 -12.55 -26.56 13.78
N ILE A 18 -13.62 -25.76 13.69
CA ILE A 18 -13.84 -24.62 14.58
C ILE A 18 -14.24 -25.16 15.97
N LYS A 19 -13.45 -24.84 16.99
CA LYS A 19 -13.71 -25.14 18.41
C LYS A 19 -14.52 -24.05 19.09
N LYS A 20 -14.24 -22.78 18.75
CA LYS A 20 -14.91 -21.60 19.33
C LYS A 20 -15.04 -20.52 18.27
N ILE A 21 -16.18 -19.84 18.27
CA ILE A 21 -16.38 -18.57 17.57
C ILE A 21 -16.30 -17.48 18.63
N LEU A 22 -15.36 -16.56 18.48
CA LEU A 22 -15.10 -15.51 19.45
C LEU A 22 -15.83 -14.22 19.08
N GLY A 23 -16.17 -14.04 17.80
CA GLY A 23 -17.02 -12.96 17.32
C GLY A 23 -16.40 -12.16 16.18
N LEU A 24 -17.03 -11.04 15.86
CA LEU A 24 -16.57 -10.08 14.86
C LEU A 24 -15.28 -9.40 15.34
N VAL A 25 -14.30 -9.31 14.44
CA VAL A 25 -13.11 -8.48 14.60
C VAL A 25 -12.97 -7.56 13.41
N TYR A 26 -12.38 -6.39 13.65
CA TYR A 26 -12.20 -5.39 12.60
C TYR A 26 -10.98 -4.51 12.88
N GLY A 27 -10.49 -3.88 11.82
CA GLY A 27 -9.51 -2.82 11.87
C GLY A 27 -9.80 -1.80 10.80
N MET A 28 -9.71 -0.52 11.15
CA MET A 28 -9.99 0.58 10.21
C MET A 28 -8.95 1.69 10.32
N THR A 29 -8.74 2.42 9.24
CA THR A 29 -7.92 3.63 9.21
C THR A 29 -8.49 4.62 8.20
N VAL A 30 -8.34 5.91 8.48
CA VAL A 30 -8.76 6.99 7.56
C VAL A 30 -7.50 7.68 7.04
N ARG A 31 -7.37 7.78 5.72
CA ARG A 31 -6.27 8.47 5.06
C ARG A 31 -6.77 9.73 4.38
N THR A 32 -6.14 10.88 4.65
CA THR A 32 -6.45 12.12 3.97
C THR A 32 -5.66 12.22 2.67
N ARG A 33 -6.30 12.74 1.62
CA ARG A 33 -5.61 13.15 0.40
C ARG A 33 -5.04 14.55 0.65
N GLY A 34 -3.87 14.63 1.29
CA GLY A 34 -3.18 15.91 1.50
C GLY A 34 -2.95 16.67 0.17
N MET A 35 -2.77 17.99 0.22
CA MET A 35 -2.67 18.83 -0.98
C MET A 35 -1.55 18.39 -1.94
N GLY A 36 -0.41 17.92 -1.42
CA GLY A 36 0.69 17.37 -2.23
C GLY A 36 0.37 16.05 -2.92
N GLY A 37 -0.33 15.13 -2.23
CA GLY A 37 -0.74 13.84 -2.80
C GLY A 37 -1.79 14.00 -3.91
N ARG A 38 -2.67 15.01 -3.81
CA ARG A 38 -3.62 15.38 -4.88
C ARG A 38 -2.90 15.83 -6.13
N ILE A 39 -1.90 16.69 -5.99
CA ILE A 39 -1.09 17.19 -7.12
C ILE A 39 -0.39 16.02 -7.81
N VAL A 40 0.32 15.17 -7.05
CA VAL A 40 1.02 13.99 -7.60
C VAL A 40 0.05 13.01 -8.28
N ALA A 41 -1.11 12.72 -7.67
CA ALA A 41 -2.11 11.83 -8.26
C ALA A 41 -2.73 12.41 -9.54
N SER A 42 -3.05 13.71 -9.56
CA SER A 42 -3.55 14.38 -10.76
C SER A 42 -2.53 14.38 -11.89
N ILE A 43 -1.24 14.52 -11.58
CA ILE A 43 -0.18 14.44 -12.59
C ILE A 43 -0.04 13.01 -13.12
N GLN A 44 0.00 11.99 -12.26
CA GLN A 44 0.12 10.60 -12.70
C GLN A 44 -1.11 10.13 -13.51
N GLN A 45 -2.31 10.61 -13.17
CA GLN A 45 -3.53 10.33 -13.95
C GLN A 45 -3.46 10.86 -15.39
N LEU A 46 -2.80 12.01 -15.62
CA LEU A 46 -2.67 12.60 -16.97
C LEU A 46 -1.81 11.75 -17.92
N PHE A 47 -0.86 10.96 -17.39
CA PHE A 47 -0.01 10.08 -18.20
C PHE A 47 -0.57 8.67 -18.37
N GLY A 48 -1.67 8.35 -17.68
CA GLY A 48 -2.21 7.00 -17.60
C GLY A 48 -1.32 6.04 -16.80
N GLY A 49 -1.90 4.90 -16.41
CA GLY A 49 -1.25 3.88 -15.60
C GLY A 49 -1.56 3.98 -14.10
N GLU A 50 -0.91 3.11 -13.33
CA GLU A 50 -1.08 3.04 -11.88
C GLU A 50 -0.47 4.26 -11.18
N VAL A 51 -1.24 4.87 -10.28
CA VAL A 51 -0.76 5.96 -9.40
C VAL A 51 0.07 5.32 -8.29
N THR A 52 1.29 4.89 -8.61
CA THR A 52 2.14 4.04 -7.75
C THR A 52 2.27 4.55 -6.32
N ALA A 53 2.48 5.85 -6.11
CA ALA A 53 2.55 6.44 -4.77
C ALA A 53 1.21 6.31 -4.00
N TYR A 54 0.08 6.38 -4.71
CA TYR A 54 -1.23 6.14 -4.11
C TYR A 54 -1.47 4.65 -3.82
N THR A 55 -1.04 3.75 -4.72
CA THR A 55 -1.06 2.31 -4.46
C THR A 55 -0.27 1.96 -3.21
N ASP A 56 0.94 2.51 -3.05
CA ASP A 56 1.78 2.25 -1.89
C ASP A 56 1.10 2.68 -0.57
N GLU A 57 0.40 3.83 -0.59
CA GLU A 57 -0.38 4.28 0.57
C GLU A 57 -1.62 3.41 0.83
N VAL A 58 -2.30 2.93 -0.22
CA VAL A 58 -3.43 1.99 -0.10
C VAL A 58 -2.96 0.65 0.50
N VAL A 59 -1.82 0.13 0.04
CA VAL A 59 -1.22 -1.11 0.55
C VAL A 59 -0.88 -0.94 2.04
N LYS A 60 -0.20 0.15 2.41
CA LYS A 60 0.10 0.47 3.82
C LYS A 60 -1.17 0.57 4.66
N ALA A 61 -2.20 1.25 4.16
CA ALA A 61 -3.47 1.39 4.86
C ALA A 61 -4.15 0.02 5.08
N ARG A 62 -4.16 -0.85 4.06
CA ARG A 62 -4.71 -2.22 4.18
C ARG A 62 -3.94 -3.06 5.19
N LEU A 63 -2.61 -3.03 5.15
CA LEU A 63 -1.78 -3.74 6.13
C LEU A 63 -2.02 -3.26 7.56
N GLU A 64 -2.21 -1.95 7.76
CA GLU A 64 -2.59 -1.38 9.07
C GLU A 64 -3.94 -1.90 9.54
N CYS A 65 -4.95 -1.95 8.66
CA CYS A 65 -6.27 -2.51 9.00
C CYS A 65 -6.19 -3.98 9.37
N ILE A 66 -5.48 -4.80 8.60
CA ILE A 66 -5.30 -6.23 8.89
C ILE A 66 -4.62 -6.40 10.24
N LYS A 67 -3.55 -5.63 10.51
CA LYS A 67 -2.83 -5.70 11.78
C LYS A 67 -3.75 -5.39 12.97
N ARG A 68 -4.54 -4.31 12.90
CA ARG A 68 -5.50 -3.95 13.96
C ARG A 68 -6.57 -5.03 14.18
N MET A 69 -7.11 -5.59 13.09
CA MET A 69 -8.07 -6.70 13.15
C MET A 69 -7.47 -7.95 13.81
N VAL A 70 -6.22 -8.29 13.46
CA VAL A 70 -5.49 -9.41 14.04
C VAL A 70 -5.18 -9.19 15.51
N ASP A 71 -4.76 -7.99 15.89
CA ASP A 71 -4.44 -7.65 17.28
C ASP A 71 -5.70 -7.81 18.15
N MET A 72 -6.85 -7.31 17.69
CA MET A 72 -8.15 -7.53 18.32
C MET A 72 -8.49 -9.04 18.45
N ALA A 73 -8.26 -9.82 17.40
CA ALA A 73 -8.51 -11.26 17.43
C ALA A 73 -7.62 -12.00 18.46
N LYS A 74 -6.35 -11.60 18.56
CA LYS A 74 -5.40 -12.17 19.53
C LYS A 74 -5.80 -11.83 20.96
N GLU A 75 -6.24 -10.60 21.22
CA GLU A 75 -6.75 -10.19 22.55
C GLU A 75 -7.96 -11.04 22.98
N MET A 76 -8.76 -11.52 22.02
CA MET A 76 -9.88 -12.44 22.27
C MET A 76 -9.44 -13.90 22.43
N GLY A 77 -8.16 -14.22 22.25
CA GLY A 77 -7.62 -15.59 22.30
C GLY A 77 -7.83 -16.41 21.02
N ALA A 78 -8.04 -15.75 19.88
CA ALA A 78 -8.17 -16.41 18.59
C ALA A 78 -6.83 -16.96 18.10
N ASN A 79 -6.88 -18.07 17.36
CA ASN A 79 -5.73 -18.57 16.59
C ASN A 79 -5.96 -18.51 15.07
N ALA A 80 -7.13 -18.04 14.63
CA ALA A 80 -7.41 -17.71 13.25
C ALA A 80 -8.47 -16.61 13.11
N VAL A 81 -8.42 -15.87 12.00
CA VAL A 81 -9.50 -15.02 11.50
C VAL A 81 -9.94 -15.57 10.14
N ILE A 82 -11.22 -15.91 10.02
CA ILE A 82 -11.83 -16.46 8.81
C ILE A 82 -12.85 -15.50 8.23
N GLY A 83 -13.20 -15.70 6.96
CA GLY A 83 -14.17 -14.85 6.25
C GLY A 83 -13.75 -13.39 6.23
N VAL A 84 -12.44 -13.14 6.09
CA VAL A 84 -11.92 -11.78 6.01
C VAL A 84 -12.44 -11.11 4.75
N ASP A 85 -12.87 -9.87 4.90
CA ASP A 85 -13.31 -9.00 3.83
C ASP A 85 -12.77 -7.58 4.05
N PHE A 86 -12.79 -6.77 3.00
CA PHE A 86 -12.25 -5.43 2.98
C PHE A 86 -13.27 -4.41 2.47
N GLU A 87 -13.36 -3.29 3.17
CA GLU A 87 -14.18 -2.17 2.76
C GLU A 87 -13.30 -0.95 2.47
N THR A 88 -13.69 -0.17 1.47
CA THR A 88 -13.06 1.11 1.16
C THR A 88 -14.14 2.11 0.80
N SER A 89 -14.19 3.23 1.53
CA SER A 89 -15.24 4.22 1.39
C SER A 89 -14.62 5.60 1.20
N ASP A 90 -15.06 6.31 0.15
CA ASP A 90 -14.68 7.69 -0.08
C ASP A 90 -15.42 8.59 0.91
N LEU A 91 -14.68 9.46 1.58
CA LEU A 91 -15.19 10.39 2.58
C LEU A 91 -14.89 11.83 2.16
N LEU A 92 -15.74 12.75 2.59
CA LEU A 92 -15.51 14.20 2.45
C LEU A 92 -15.25 14.59 0.98
N GLN A 93 -16.05 14.08 0.03
CA GLN A 93 -15.91 14.37 -1.40
C GLN A 93 -14.48 14.13 -1.93
N GLY A 94 -13.88 13.01 -1.57
CA GLY A 94 -12.53 12.65 -1.98
C GLY A 94 -11.42 13.34 -1.21
N MET A 95 -11.71 13.98 -0.08
CA MET A 95 -10.68 14.52 0.82
C MET A 95 -10.11 13.45 1.76
N ALA A 96 -10.87 12.40 2.04
CA ALA A 96 -10.42 11.28 2.82
C ALA A 96 -10.90 9.96 2.25
N THR A 97 -10.24 8.88 2.62
CA THR A 97 -10.64 7.53 2.26
C THR A 97 -10.53 6.66 3.51
N LEU A 98 -11.65 6.04 3.87
CA LEU A 98 -11.71 5.02 4.91
C LEU A 98 -11.29 3.69 4.28
N PHE A 99 -10.40 2.99 4.98
CA PHE A 99 -10.08 1.59 4.72
C PHE A 99 -10.49 0.78 5.94
N ALA A 100 -11.13 -0.35 5.72
CA ALA A 100 -11.44 -1.30 6.78
C ALA A 100 -11.17 -2.74 6.32
N ALA A 101 -10.85 -3.58 7.28
CA ALA A 101 -10.83 -5.02 7.16
C ALA A 101 -11.63 -5.60 8.33
N TYR A 102 -12.44 -6.62 8.08
CA TYR A 102 -13.20 -7.30 9.13
C TYR A 102 -13.28 -8.79 8.85
N GLY A 103 -13.60 -9.57 9.87
CA GLY A 103 -13.75 -11.02 9.77
C GLY A 103 -14.25 -11.63 11.07
N THR A 104 -14.22 -12.95 11.17
CA THR A 104 -14.64 -13.68 12.37
C THR A 104 -13.43 -14.29 13.07
N ALA A 105 -13.20 -13.89 14.33
CA ALA A 105 -12.20 -14.50 15.19
C ALA A 105 -12.67 -15.87 15.67
N VAL A 106 -11.82 -16.88 15.50
CA VAL A 106 -12.13 -18.27 15.85
C VAL A 106 -10.94 -18.96 16.51
N VAL A 107 -11.24 -20.03 17.24
CA VAL A 107 -10.26 -21.05 17.62
C VAL A 107 -10.48 -22.26 16.75
N ILE A 108 -9.49 -22.65 15.95
CA ILE A 108 -9.50 -23.84 15.10
C ILE A 108 -8.52 -24.90 15.63
N GLU A 109 -8.82 -26.17 15.34
CA GLU A 109 -7.95 -27.32 15.60
C GLU A 109 -7.89 -28.19 14.34
N ARG A 110 -6.74 -28.83 14.05
CA ARG A 110 -6.63 -29.78 12.94
C ARG A 110 -7.54 -30.99 13.19
N LYS A 111 -8.22 -31.46 12.14
CA LYS A 111 -8.96 -32.72 12.18
C LYS A 111 -7.99 -33.89 12.05
N GLU A 112 -8.19 -34.93 12.84
CA GLU A 112 -7.41 -36.18 12.71
C GLU A 112 -7.69 -36.83 11.34
N GLY A 113 -6.63 -37.24 10.64
CA GLY A 113 -6.72 -37.98 9.38
C GLY A 113 -6.87 -37.14 8.10
N GLU A 114 -7.12 -35.83 8.20
CA GLU A 114 -7.09 -34.91 7.05
C GLU A 114 -5.76 -34.14 7.03
N HIS A 115 -4.94 -34.35 6.00
CA HIS A 115 -3.75 -33.53 5.76
C HIS A 115 -4.03 -32.54 4.64
N VAL A 116 -3.98 -31.25 4.98
CA VAL A 116 -3.98 -30.16 4.00
C VAL A 116 -2.69 -29.39 4.22
N ASP A 117 -1.88 -29.33 3.18
CA ASP A 117 -0.69 -28.49 3.15
C ASP A 117 -1.12 -27.03 3.08
N ILE A 118 -1.06 -26.36 4.24
CA ILE A 118 -1.31 -24.92 4.31
C ILE A 118 0.04 -24.22 4.16
N GLU A 119 0.37 -23.86 2.92
CA GLU A 119 1.55 -23.06 2.61
C GLU A 119 1.18 -21.56 2.65
N LEU A 120 1.55 -20.88 3.73
CA LEU A 120 1.28 -19.44 3.89
C LEU A 120 2.43 -18.62 3.30
N LYS A 121 2.14 -17.95 2.18
CA LYS A 121 3.09 -17.07 1.46
C LYS A 121 2.96 -15.60 1.84
N ASP A 122 2.43 -15.32 3.04
CA ASP A 122 2.15 -13.96 3.52
C ASP A 122 3.38 -13.04 3.46
N GLU A 123 4.57 -13.60 3.71
CA GLU A 123 5.84 -12.87 3.67
C GLU A 123 6.23 -12.50 2.23
N GLU A 124 6.03 -13.40 1.26
CA GLU A 124 6.28 -13.13 -0.16
C GLU A 124 5.35 -12.03 -0.70
N ILE A 125 4.08 -12.00 -0.28
CA ILE A 125 3.13 -10.93 -0.64
C ILE A 125 3.64 -9.57 -0.15
N TYR A 126 4.16 -9.50 1.07
CA TYR A 126 4.74 -8.27 1.62
C TYR A 126 5.96 -7.81 0.80
N PHE A 127 6.86 -8.73 0.41
CA PHE A 127 8.03 -8.40 -0.41
C PHE A 127 7.66 -8.02 -1.86
N MET A 128 6.64 -8.65 -2.46
CA MET A 128 6.15 -8.31 -3.80
C MET A 128 5.67 -6.85 -3.91
N THR A 129 5.08 -6.30 -2.84
CA THR A 129 4.68 -4.87 -2.81
C THR A 129 5.86 -3.89 -2.79
N ARG A 130 7.09 -4.36 -2.53
CA ARG A 130 8.30 -3.51 -2.51
C ARG A 130 9.18 -3.60 -3.76
N GLU A 131 9.23 -4.74 -4.45
CA GLU A 131 10.33 -5.02 -5.39
C GLU A 131 9.99 -5.04 -6.88
N LYS A 132 8.75 -4.78 -7.31
CA LYS A 132 8.43 -4.75 -8.75
C LYS A 132 8.15 -3.34 -9.27
N ARG A 133 9.18 -2.49 -9.33
CA ARG A 133 9.21 -1.36 -10.27
C ARG A 133 10.29 -1.64 -11.32
N GLU A 134 9.89 -1.73 -12.58
CA GLU A 134 10.83 -1.59 -13.69
C GLU A 134 11.57 -0.25 -13.51
N GLU A 135 12.91 -0.27 -13.52
CA GLU A 135 13.69 0.96 -13.48
C GLU A 135 13.38 1.78 -14.73
N LEU A 136 12.69 2.91 -14.56
CA LEU A 136 12.46 3.87 -15.62
C LEU A 136 13.80 4.38 -16.15
N SER A 137 13.89 4.60 -17.46
CA SER A 137 15.05 5.30 -18.03
C SER A 137 15.12 6.74 -17.51
N ILE A 138 16.32 7.35 -17.55
CA ILE A 138 16.51 8.75 -17.14
C ILE A 138 15.59 9.69 -17.90
N ASP A 139 15.39 9.47 -19.20
CA ASP A 139 14.51 10.29 -20.03
C ASP A 139 13.05 10.18 -19.57
N GLN A 140 12.60 8.98 -19.23
CA GLN A 140 11.25 8.78 -18.68
C GLN A 140 11.07 9.46 -17.32
N MET A 141 12.10 9.43 -16.46
CA MET A 141 12.08 10.15 -15.18
C MET A 141 12.03 11.66 -15.39
N TYR A 142 12.82 12.18 -16.35
CA TYR A 142 12.87 13.60 -16.69
C TYR A 142 11.52 14.10 -17.24
N GLU A 143 10.91 13.38 -18.20
CA GLU A 143 9.61 13.77 -18.76
C GLU A 143 8.50 13.75 -17.70
N LYS A 144 8.52 12.78 -16.78
CA LYS A 144 7.59 12.76 -15.64
C LYS A 144 7.80 13.98 -14.73
N LEU A 145 9.04 14.32 -14.37
CA LEU A 145 9.36 15.53 -13.59
C LEU A 145 8.92 16.80 -14.32
N LEU A 146 9.16 16.89 -15.63
CA LEU A 146 8.79 18.04 -16.44
C LEU A 146 7.29 18.27 -16.41
N SER A 147 6.50 17.20 -16.48
CA SER A 147 5.07 17.34 -16.31
C SER A 147 4.67 17.82 -14.92
N ILE A 148 5.24 17.23 -13.86
CA ILE A 148 4.95 17.63 -12.48
C ILE A 148 5.14 19.14 -12.30
N TYR A 149 6.29 19.64 -12.76
CA TYR A 149 6.62 21.05 -12.67
C TYR A 149 5.77 21.91 -13.61
N SER A 150 5.37 21.41 -14.78
CA SER A 150 4.49 22.14 -15.70
C SER A 150 3.07 22.27 -15.15
N THR A 151 2.56 21.28 -14.43
CA THR A 151 1.27 21.37 -13.73
C THR A 151 1.34 22.37 -12.57
N ALA A 152 2.43 22.37 -11.80
CA ALA A 152 2.59 23.26 -10.65
C ALA A 152 2.91 24.72 -11.02
N TYR A 153 3.70 24.94 -12.08
CA TYR A 153 4.26 26.25 -12.44
C TYR A 153 3.84 26.75 -13.84
N GLY A 154 2.93 26.04 -14.51
CA GLY A 154 2.44 26.38 -15.85
C GLY A 154 3.57 26.41 -16.88
N THR A 155 3.59 27.44 -17.73
CA THR A 155 4.63 27.63 -18.77
C THR A 155 6.05 27.75 -18.22
N LYS A 156 6.20 28.02 -16.92
CA LYS A 156 7.52 28.10 -16.25
C LYS A 156 8.02 26.75 -15.73
N GLY A 157 7.23 25.67 -15.83
CA GLY A 157 7.58 24.35 -15.29
C GLY A 157 8.98 23.87 -15.67
N ARG A 158 9.30 23.89 -16.96
CA ARG A 158 10.64 23.50 -17.45
C ARG A 158 11.76 24.33 -16.81
N LEU A 159 11.59 25.64 -16.75
CA LEU A 159 12.59 26.55 -16.17
C LEU A 159 12.83 26.23 -14.69
N VAL A 160 11.76 25.98 -13.94
CA VAL A 160 11.87 25.69 -12.50
C VAL A 160 12.48 24.31 -12.27
N LEU A 161 12.12 23.31 -13.07
CA LEU A 161 12.74 21.97 -13.02
C LEU A 161 14.24 22.03 -13.27
N GLU A 162 14.66 22.70 -14.35
CA GLU A 162 16.08 22.82 -14.69
C GLU A 162 16.89 23.50 -13.59
N LYS A 163 16.32 24.54 -12.96
CA LYS A 163 16.95 25.21 -11.83
C LYS A 163 17.13 24.28 -10.63
N ASP A 164 16.15 23.44 -10.33
CA ASP A 164 16.23 22.49 -9.22
C ASP A 164 17.22 21.35 -9.50
N ILE A 165 17.27 20.85 -10.74
CA ILE A 165 18.29 19.88 -11.18
C ILE A 165 19.70 20.50 -11.03
N GLU A 166 19.93 21.70 -11.58
CA GLU A 166 21.21 22.39 -11.45
C GLU A 166 21.61 22.64 -9.99
N LYS A 167 20.64 22.96 -9.14
CA LYS A 167 20.88 23.20 -7.72
C LYS A 167 21.34 21.93 -7.02
N LEU A 168 20.73 20.78 -7.30
CA LEU A 168 21.16 19.47 -6.77
C LEU A 168 22.55 19.10 -7.28
N MET A 169 22.82 19.29 -8.58
CA MET A 169 24.14 19.06 -9.17
C MET A 169 25.22 19.89 -8.47
N LYS A 170 24.96 21.18 -8.20
CA LYS A 170 25.93 22.08 -7.54
C LYS A 170 26.10 21.78 -6.06
N LYS A 171 25.00 21.54 -5.34
CA LYS A 171 25.00 21.35 -3.89
C LYS A 171 25.61 20.01 -3.49
N ASP A 172 25.20 18.94 -4.17
CA ASP A 172 25.51 17.57 -3.79
C ASP A 172 26.54 16.93 -4.75
N LYS A 173 27.11 17.73 -5.67
CA LYS A 173 28.12 17.32 -6.69
C LYS A 173 27.67 16.14 -7.56
N LEU A 174 26.38 16.09 -7.85
CA LEU A 174 25.77 15.00 -8.62
C LEU A 174 25.96 15.21 -10.13
N SER A 175 26.02 14.10 -10.87
CA SER A 175 25.80 14.12 -12.31
C SER A 175 24.36 14.57 -12.61
N ARG A 176 24.08 15.02 -13.83
CA ARG A 176 22.70 15.40 -14.22
C ARG A 176 21.74 14.23 -14.06
N GLU A 177 22.15 13.03 -14.46
CA GLU A 177 21.34 11.81 -14.36
C GLU A 177 21.03 11.49 -12.90
N ASP A 178 22.00 11.59 -12.01
CA ASP A 178 21.81 11.31 -10.59
C ASP A 178 20.95 12.38 -9.91
N ALA A 179 21.10 13.65 -10.31
CA ALA A 179 20.22 14.72 -9.86
C ALA A 179 18.76 14.49 -10.30
N ILE A 180 18.55 13.99 -11.52
CA ILE A 180 17.21 13.60 -12.02
C ILE A 180 16.66 12.42 -11.20
N ARG A 181 17.45 11.37 -10.95
CA ARG A 181 17.04 10.23 -10.11
C ARG A 181 16.68 10.67 -8.70
N GLU A 182 17.51 11.52 -8.09
CA GLU A 182 17.30 12.00 -6.73
C GLU A 182 16.09 12.93 -6.61
N LEU A 183 15.89 13.80 -7.60
CA LEU A 183 14.70 14.63 -7.66
C LEU A 183 13.45 13.78 -7.89
N TYR A 184 13.51 12.78 -8.78
CA TYR A 184 12.40 11.86 -9.06
C TYR A 184 11.98 11.07 -7.81
N LYS A 185 12.94 10.58 -7.01
CA LYS A 185 12.70 9.89 -5.74
C LYS A 185 11.90 10.72 -4.73
N LYS A 186 11.90 12.05 -4.82
CA LYS A 186 11.10 12.91 -3.92
C LYS A 186 9.60 12.91 -4.27
N TYR A 187 9.25 12.48 -5.48
CA TYR A 187 7.89 12.49 -6.01
C TYR A 187 7.31 11.08 -6.19
N THR A 188 8.02 10.04 -5.76
CA THR A 188 7.63 8.63 -5.84
C THR A 188 7.77 7.93 -4.50
#